data_AF-A0A9P1EXW0-F1
#
_entry.id   AF-A0A9P1EXW0-F1
#
_cell.length_a   1.000
_cell.length_b   1.000
_cell.length_c   1.000
_cell.angle_alpha   90.00
_cell.angle_beta   90.00
_cell.angle_gamma   90.00
#
_symmetry.space_group_name_H-M   'P 1'
#
loop_
_entity.id
_entity.type
_entity.pdbx_description
1 polymer ?
#
loop_
_entity_poly.entity_id
_entity_poly.type
_entity_poly.pdbx_seq_one_letter_code
_entity_poly.pdbx_strand_id
1 'polypeptide(L)'
;MKSRNWQTSALLWLSQFLVVSHAFSAVSDRVDDSYMPQKSHCFSCASFVYLPLWSQLMHHYYPPKNFTDRCWQPDAGIGVVPCNSACFTLVERIDGEEYVSEQHGVIRGCVDRLLLFGLDDDVRNVLSSYNSDRVCRHTDRKLLRLFPLSAHTDVVTFCSCNGDFCNEHDMLRELNSSNSLAFRLVLHLLLFIIFPIL
;
A
#
# COMPACT_ATOMS: atom_id res chain seq x y z
N MET A 1 -22.12 -12.97 57.92
CA MET A 1 -22.09 -13.82 56.71
C MET A 1 -22.33 -12.95 55.49
N LYS A 2 -21.27 -12.47 54.82
CA LYS A 2 -21.37 -11.71 53.56
C LYS A 2 -20.41 -12.34 52.56
N SER A 3 -20.94 -13.33 51.83
CA SER A 3 -20.22 -14.15 50.85
C SER A 3 -21.11 -14.22 49.62
N ARG A 4 -21.02 -13.23 48.73
CA ARG A 4 -21.69 -13.30 47.42
C ARG A 4 -21.23 -12.25 46.39
N ASN A 5 -19.94 -11.90 46.33
CA ASN A 5 -19.43 -10.95 45.31
C ASN A 5 -18.29 -11.48 44.42
N TRP A 6 -17.89 -12.75 44.54
CA TRP A 6 -16.83 -13.33 43.69
C TRP A 6 -17.35 -14.02 42.42
N GLN A 7 -18.65 -14.32 42.35
CA GLN A 7 -19.23 -15.09 41.24
C GLN A 7 -19.58 -14.25 40.01
N THR A 8 -19.84 -12.95 40.16
CA THR A 8 -20.20 -12.05 39.05
C THR A 8 -18.97 -11.62 38.24
N SER A 9 -17.81 -11.45 38.88
CA SER A 9 -16.58 -11.06 38.17
C SER A 9 -16.06 -12.19 37.28
N ALA A 10 -16.05 -13.44 37.73
CA ALA A 10 -15.55 -14.58 36.94
C ALA A 10 -16.38 -14.86 35.67
N LEU A 11 -17.69 -14.60 35.69
CA LEU A 11 -18.57 -14.76 34.53
C LEU A 11 -18.34 -13.70 33.44
N LEU A 12 -17.90 -12.50 33.81
CA LEU A 12 -17.53 -11.43 32.87
C LEU A 12 -16.18 -11.70 32.18
N TRP A 13 -15.25 -12.38 32.85
CA TRP A 13 -13.98 -12.78 32.24
C TRP A 13 -14.13 -13.95 31.26
N LEU A 14 -14.99 -14.94 31.57
CA LEU A 14 -15.25 -16.09 30.69
C LEU A 14 -16.00 -15.71 29.41
N SER A 15 -16.90 -14.72 29.45
CA SER A 15 -17.60 -14.24 28.26
C SER A 15 -16.69 -13.49 27.28
N GLN A 16 -15.69 -12.75 27.77
CA GLN A 16 -14.72 -12.07 26.92
C GLN A 16 -13.74 -13.04 26.23
N PHE A 17 -13.32 -14.12 26.90
CA PHE A 17 -12.45 -15.14 26.30
C PHE A 17 -13.15 -15.98 25.20
N LEU A 18 -14.46 -16.21 25.32
CA LEU A 18 -15.23 -16.94 24.30
C LEU A 18 -15.46 -16.11 23.03
N VAL A 19 -15.63 -14.79 23.13
CA VAL A 19 -15.75 -13.91 21.96
C VAL A 19 -14.44 -13.84 21.17
N VAL A 20 -13.29 -13.85 21.85
CA VAL A 20 -11.97 -13.86 21.19
C VAL A 20 -11.70 -15.20 20.48
N SER A 21 -12.22 -16.31 21.01
CA SER A 21 -11.97 -17.65 20.45
C SER A 21 -12.82 -17.97 19.22
N HIS A 22 -14.02 -17.37 19.09
CA HIS A 22 -14.88 -17.57 17.90
C HIS A 22 -14.46 -16.72 16.68
N ALA A 23 -13.54 -15.76 16.85
CA ALA A 23 -13.00 -15.00 15.73
C ALA A 23 -11.95 -15.77 14.89
N PHE A 24 -11.50 -16.94 15.35
CA PHE A 24 -10.32 -17.62 14.78
C PHE A 24 -10.57 -18.93 14.03
N SER A 25 -11.82 -19.33 13.78
CA SER A 25 -12.08 -20.60 13.10
C SER A 25 -12.90 -20.44 11.82
N ALA A 26 -12.26 -20.87 10.73
CA ALA A 26 -12.80 -21.19 9.40
C ALA A 26 -12.88 -20.04 8.38
N VAL A 27 -11.72 -19.47 8.02
CA VAL A 27 -11.49 -19.08 6.61
C VAL A 27 -11.16 -20.36 5.85
N SER A 28 -12.17 -20.94 5.23
CA SER A 28 -12.01 -22.04 4.27
C SER A 28 -11.69 -21.41 2.92
N ASP A 29 -10.42 -21.41 2.54
CA ASP A 29 -9.98 -21.01 1.20
C ASP A 29 -10.58 -21.97 0.17
N ARG A 30 -11.62 -21.51 -0.55
CA ARG A 30 -12.00 -22.12 -1.81
C ARG A 30 -11.15 -21.45 -2.88
N VAL A 31 -10.10 -22.14 -3.30
CA VAL A 31 -9.38 -21.81 -4.52
C VAL A 31 -10.33 -22.12 -5.69
N ASP A 32 -11.06 -21.11 -6.14
CA ASP A 32 -11.80 -21.16 -7.41
C ASP A 32 -10.82 -20.82 -8.53
N ASP A 33 -10.25 -21.87 -9.13
CA ASP A 33 -9.25 -21.80 -10.19
C ASP A 33 -9.93 -21.58 -11.55
N SER A 34 -10.53 -20.40 -11.74
CA SER A 34 -10.95 -19.92 -13.06
C SER A 34 -10.67 -18.42 -13.25
N TYR A 35 -9.43 -18.00 -12.97
CA TYR A 35 -8.99 -16.62 -13.19
C TYR A 35 -8.70 -16.38 -14.68
N MET A 36 -9.73 -16.08 -15.47
CA MET A 36 -9.51 -15.32 -16.71
C MET A 36 -8.99 -13.95 -16.27
N PRO A 37 -7.78 -13.51 -16.70
CA PRO A 37 -7.22 -12.25 -16.25
C PRO A 37 -8.14 -11.12 -16.68
N GLN A 38 -8.90 -10.58 -15.72
CA GLN A 38 -9.79 -9.48 -15.96
C GLN A 38 -8.94 -8.27 -16.33
N LYS A 39 -9.12 -7.78 -17.56
CA LYS A 39 -8.44 -6.58 -18.01
C LYS A 39 -8.90 -5.40 -17.15
N SER A 40 -7.95 -4.71 -16.55
CA SER A 40 -8.19 -3.52 -15.73
C SER A 40 -7.79 -2.26 -16.48
N HIS A 41 -8.49 -1.16 -16.25
CA HIS A 41 -8.09 0.16 -16.73
C HIS A 41 -7.40 0.91 -15.61
N CYS A 42 -6.12 1.19 -15.74
CA CYS A 42 -5.34 1.86 -14.69
C CYS A 42 -4.96 3.27 -15.12
N PHE A 43 -4.86 4.19 -14.17
CA PHE A 43 -4.21 5.47 -14.40
C PHE A 43 -2.73 5.27 -14.72
N SER A 44 -2.22 6.00 -15.71
CA SER A 44 -0.82 5.97 -16.14
C SER A 44 -0.25 7.39 -16.16
N CYS A 45 0.56 7.71 -15.17
CA CYS A 45 1.16 9.03 -15.03
C CYS A 45 2.47 8.95 -14.25
N ALA A 46 3.26 10.02 -14.33
CA ALA A 46 4.39 10.26 -13.44
C ALA A 46 4.41 11.73 -13.00
N SER A 47 4.93 12.04 -11.81
CA SER A 47 5.14 13.42 -11.36
C SER A 47 6.13 14.17 -12.26
N PHE A 48 6.11 15.51 -12.27
CA PHE A 48 6.99 16.29 -13.15
C PHE A 48 8.48 16.10 -12.87
N VAL A 49 8.83 15.72 -11.64
CA VAL A 49 10.20 15.45 -11.24
C VAL A 49 10.91 14.38 -12.07
N TYR A 50 10.17 13.46 -12.70
CA TYR A 50 10.73 12.45 -13.60
C TYR A 50 11.05 13.00 -15.00
N LEU A 51 10.42 14.10 -15.41
CA LEU A 51 10.50 14.61 -16.78
C LEU A 51 11.93 15.04 -17.20
N PRO A 52 12.70 15.79 -16.39
CA PRO A 52 14.08 16.17 -16.74
C PRO A 52 15.02 14.97 -16.87
N LEU A 53 14.75 13.88 -16.15
CA LEU A 53 15.54 12.66 -16.13
C LEU A 53 15.05 11.63 -17.15
N TRP A 54 13.93 11.89 -17.83
CA TRP A 54 13.22 10.90 -18.64
C TRP A 54 14.07 10.32 -19.77
N SER A 55 14.96 11.11 -20.37
CA SER A 55 15.88 10.65 -21.42
C SER A 55 16.80 9.51 -20.96
N GLN A 56 17.10 9.42 -19.66
CA GLN A 56 17.89 8.33 -19.07
C GLN A 56 16.98 7.18 -18.62
N LEU A 57 15.81 7.52 -18.07
CA LEU A 57 14.84 6.56 -17.54
C LEU A 57 14.11 5.77 -18.63
N MET A 58 13.95 6.34 -19.83
CA MET A 58 13.20 5.74 -20.94
C MET A 58 13.76 4.40 -21.42
N HIS A 59 15.01 4.07 -21.08
CA HIS A 59 15.62 2.77 -21.38
C HIS A 59 15.28 1.68 -20.34
N HIS A 60 14.68 2.06 -19.21
CA HIS A 60 14.36 1.19 -18.09
C HIS A 60 12.85 1.12 -17.82
N TYR A 61 12.13 2.22 -17.99
CA TYR A 61 10.71 2.36 -17.66
C TYR A 61 9.83 2.41 -18.90
N TYR A 62 8.61 1.89 -18.78
CA TYR A 62 7.57 2.17 -19.77
C TYR A 62 7.11 3.64 -19.67
N PRO A 63 6.85 4.31 -20.80
CA PRO A 63 6.44 5.71 -20.81
C PRO A 63 5.06 5.90 -20.16
N PRO A 64 4.93 6.83 -19.19
CA PRO A 64 3.63 7.21 -18.66
C PRO A 64 2.82 7.95 -19.73
N LYS A 65 1.49 7.95 -19.63
CA LYS A 65 0.65 8.76 -20.54
C LYS A 65 0.83 10.25 -20.33
N ASN A 66 1.09 10.69 -19.09
CA ASN A 66 1.28 12.09 -18.75
C ASN A 66 2.37 12.26 -17.68
N PHE A 67 3.15 13.34 -17.80
CA PHE A 67 3.91 13.90 -16.69
C PHE A 67 3.09 15.03 -16.06
N THR A 68 2.77 14.92 -14.78
CA THR A 68 1.92 15.86 -14.05
C THR A 68 1.94 15.59 -12.54
N ASP A 69 1.96 16.64 -11.73
CA ASP A 69 1.86 16.49 -10.27
C ASP A 69 0.46 16.08 -9.79
N ARG A 70 -0.55 16.19 -10.67
CA ARG A 70 -1.86 15.57 -10.47
C ARG A 70 -1.79 14.04 -10.40
N CYS A 71 -0.65 13.42 -10.75
CA CYS A 71 -0.44 11.99 -10.54
C CYS A 71 -0.50 11.59 -9.05
N TRP A 72 -0.27 12.54 -8.14
CA TRP A 72 -0.45 12.34 -6.71
C TRP A 72 -1.90 11.99 -6.34
N GLN A 73 -2.85 12.72 -6.92
CA GLN A 73 -4.29 12.52 -6.75
C GLN A 73 -4.96 12.62 -8.14
N PRO A 74 -5.04 11.50 -8.88
CA PRO A 74 -5.47 11.51 -10.27
C PRO A 74 -6.93 11.98 -10.40
N ASP A 75 -7.18 12.71 -11.49
CA ASP A 75 -8.49 13.19 -11.90
C ASP A 75 -8.84 12.68 -13.31
N ALA A 76 -9.99 13.07 -13.84
CA ALA A 76 -10.45 12.70 -15.18
C ALA A 76 -9.51 13.14 -16.33
N GLY A 77 -8.55 14.03 -16.06
CA GLY A 77 -7.56 14.50 -17.03
C GLY A 77 -6.27 13.66 -17.07
N ILE A 78 -6.16 12.61 -16.24
CA ILE A 78 -5.03 11.68 -16.26
C ILE A 78 -5.28 10.56 -17.28
N GLY A 79 -4.26 10.26 -18.10
CA GLY A 79 -4.32 9.19 -19.06
C GLY A 79 -4.53 7.81 -18.42
N VAL A 80 -5.37 7.00 -19.06
CA VAL A 80 -5.72 5.65 -18.64
C VAL A 80 -5.20 4.65 -19.65
N VAL A 81 -4.79 3.47 -19.19
CA VAL A 81 -4.31 2.37 -20.03
C VAL A 81 -5.00 1.05 -19.67
N PRO A 82 -5.29 0.19 -20.65
CA PRO A 82 -5.69 -1.18 -20.38
C PRO A 82 -4.49 -2.00 -19.92
N CYS A 83 -4.67 -2.75 -18.85
CA CYS A 83 -3.68 -3.61 -18.21
C CYS A 83 -4.16 -5.06 -18.22
N ASN A 84 -3.24 -6.00 -18.44
CA ASN A 84 -3.50 -7.43 -18.22
C ASN A 84 -3.07 -7.89 -16.83
N SER A 85 -2.53 -6.97 -16.02
CA SER A 85 -2.08 -7.17 -14.65
C SER A 85 -2.80 -6.24 -13.68
N ALA A 86 -2.47 -6.34 -12.40
CA ALA A 86 -2.80 -5.34 -11.39
C ALA A 86 -2.35 -3.93 -11.79
N CYS A 87 -3.03 -2.90 -11.27
CA CYS A 87 -2.55 -1.53 -11.28
C CYS A 87 -1.50 -1.33 -10.18
N PHE A 88 -0.62 -0.34 -10.33
CA PHE A 88 0.29 0.09 -9.28
C PHE A 88 0.29 1.60 -9.05
N THR A 89 0.75 1.96 -7.85
CA THR A 89 1.23 3.29 -7.48
C THR A 89 2.58 3.15 -6.77
N LEU A 90 3.62 3.78 -7.31
CA LEU A 90 4.96 3.84 -6.75
C LEU A 90 5.21 5.26 -6.25
N VAL A 91 5.64 5.40 -5.00
CA VAL A 91 6.04 6.67 -4.40
C VAL A 91 7.48 6.58 -3.95
N GLU A 92 8.31 7.51 -4.44
CA GLU A 92 9.71 7.64 -4.07
C GLU A 92 9.94 9.00 -3.41
N ARG A 93 10.75 9.02 -2.35
CA ARG A 93 11.21 10.28 -1.75
C ARG A 93 12.32 10.88 -2.59
N ILE A 94 12.30 12.19 -2.71
CA ILE A 94 13.23 12.95 -3.52
C ILE A 94 13.98 13.87 -2.58
N ASP A 95 15.29 13.95 -2.76
CA ASP A 95 16.13 14.89 -2.01
C ASP A 95 15.68 16.31 -2.38
N GLY A 96 14.99 16.97 -1.45
CA GLY A 96 14.76 18.41 -1.53
C GLY A 96 16.02 19.16 -1.13
N GLU A 97 16.19 20.39 -1.62
CA GLU A 97 17.14 21.31 -0.97
C GLU A 97 16.74 21.50 0.50
N GLU A 98 17.73 21.68 1.38
CA GLU A 98 17.67 21.67 2.86
C GLU A 98 16.56 22.56 3.50
N TYR A 99 15.93 23.44 2.71
CA TYR A 99 14.89 24.39 3.13
C TYR A 99 13.50 24.16 2.52
N VAL A 100 13.33 23.18 1.63
CA VAL A 100 12.05 22.86 0.98
C VAL A 100 11.52 21.53 1.53
N SER A 101 10.24 21.49 1.90
CA SER A 101 9.56 20.29 2.41
C SER A 101 9.84 19.04 1.55
N GLU A 102 9.92 17.87 2.20
CA GLU A 102 10.17 16.57 1.55
C GLU A 102 9.34 16.40 0.27
N GLN A 103 10.01 16.37 -0.88
CA GLN A 103 9.36 16.16 -2.17
C GLN A 103 9.20 14.66 -2.43
N HIS A 104 8.09 14.30 -3.06
CA HIS A 104 7.77 12.93 -3.41
C HIS A 104 7.45 12.82 -4.89
N GLY A 105 8.07 11.85 -5.56
CA GLY A 105 7.74 11.47 -6.92
C GLY A 105 6.74 10.32 -6.93
N VAL A 106 5.71 10.41 -7.76
CA VAL A 106 4.72 9.33 -7.95
C VAL A 106 4.77 8.83 -9.38
N ILE A 107 4.70 7.51 -9.55
CA ILE A 107 4.44 6.84 -10.83
C ILE A 107 3.23 5.91 -10.65
N ARG A 108 2.33 5.90 -11.63
CA ARG A 108 1.18 4.99 -11.71
C ARG A 108 1.16 4.25 -13.05
N GLY A 109 0.66 3.01 -13.06
CA GLY A 109 0.52 2.24 -14.30
C GLY A 109 0.11 0.79 -14.07
N CYS A 110 0.43 -0.08 -15.03
CA CYS A 110 0.26 -1.53 -14.93
C CYS A 110 1.51 -2.18 -14.33
N VAL A 111 1.37 -3.14 -13.42
CA VAL A 111 2.53 -3.84 -12.82
C VAL A 111 3.43 -4.50 -13.87
N ASP A 112 2.84 -5.12 -14.90
CA ASP A 112 3.55 -5.73 -16.03
C ASP A 112 4.25 -4.72 -16.95
N ARG A 113 3.93 -3.42 -16.80
CA ARG A 113 4.49 -2.30 -17.56
C ARG A 113 5.12 -1.25 -16.64
N LEU A 114 5.74 -1.67 -15.55
CA LEU A 114 6.61 -0.78 -14.78
C LEU A 114 7.97 -0.63 -15.48
N LEU A 115 8.64 -1.75 -15.71
CA LEU A 115 9.96 -1.82 -16.34
C LEU A 115 9.90 -2.47 -17.71
N LEU A 116 10.68 -1.97 -18.66
CA LEU A 116 10.79 -2.55 -20.01
C LEU A 116 11.30 -3.99 -19.99
N PHE A 117 12.19 -4.31 -19.06
CA PHE A 117 12.74 -5.66 -18.86
C PHE A 117 11.88 -6.53 -17.93
N GLY A 118 10.75 -6.00 -17.46
CA GLY A 118 9.89 -6.66 -16.49
C GLY A 118 10.46 -6.69 -15.08
N LEU A 119 9.58 -6.97 -14.12
CA LEU A 119 9.95 -7.35 -12.77
C LEU A 119 10.18 -8.86 -12.72
N ASP A 120 11.07 -9.28 -11.82
CA ASP A 120 11.23 -10.68 -11.47
C ASP A 120 9.88 -11.27 -11.01
N ASP A 121 9.60 -12.53 -11.39
CA ASP A 121 8.29 -13.16 -11.14
C ASP A 121 7.96 -13.23 -9.65
N ASP A 122 8.96 -13.52 -8.81
CA ASP A 122 8.78 -13.61 -7.36
C ASP A 122 8.48 -12.24 -6.75
N VAL A 123 9.21 -11.22 -7.19
CA VAL A 123 9.00 -9.82 -6.78
C VAL A 123 7.62 -9.36 -7.22
N ARG A 124 7.24 -9.62 -8.47
CA ARG A 124 5.93 -9.28 -9.01
C ARG A 124 4.83 -9.92 -8.16
N ASN A 125 4.92 -11.21 -7.87
CA ASN A 125 3.93 -11.95 -7.11
C ASN A 125 3.75 -11.42 -5.68
N VAL A 126 4.84 -11.01 -5.01
CA VAL A 126 4.78 -10.44 -3.65
C VAL A 126 4.15 -9.03 -3.65
N LEU A 127 4.37 -8.29 -4.73
CA LEU A 127 3.89 -6.92 -4.85
C LEU A 127 2.47 -6.84 -5.40
N SER A 128 2.05 -7.76 -6.26
CA SER A 128 0.70 -7.83 -6.81
C SER A 128 -0.24 -8.51 -5.83
N SER A 129 -1.30 -7.82 -5.43
CA SER A 129 -2.44 -8.50 -4.80
C SER A 129 -3.21 -9.26 -5.88
N TYR A 130 -3.33 -10.58 -5.74
CA TYR A 130 -4.25 -11.37 -6.58
C TYR A 130 -5.70 -11.29 -6.07
N ASN A 131 -5.86 -10.82 -4.82
CA ASN A 131 -7.16 -10.61 -4.18
C ASN A 131 -7.65 -9.16 -4.44
N SER A 132 -8.95 -8.92 -4.23
CA SER A 132 -9.59 -7.61 -4.45
C SER A 132 -9.08 -6.47 -3.57
N ASP A 133 -8.24 -6.77 -2.58
CA ASP A 133 -7.73 -5.79 -1.63
C ASP A 133 -6.45 -5.14 -2.14
N ARG A 134 -6.35 -3.81 -1.96
CA ARG A 134 -5.15 -3.04 -2.26
C ARG A 134 -4.05 -3.35 -1.24
N VAL A 135 -2.83 -3.61 -1.71
CA VAL A 135 -1.67 -3.94 -0.88
C VAL A 135 -0.59 -2.90 -1.09
N CYS A 136 -0.12 -2.27 0.00
CA CYS A 136 0.99 -1.32 -0.02
C CYS A 136 2.17 -1.87 0.79
N ARG A 137 3.38 -1.76 0.24
CA ARG A 137 4.63 -2.23 0.86
C ARG A 137 5.72 -1.17 0.73
N HIS A 138 6.47 -0.96 1.81
CA HIS A 138 7.73 -0.25 1.75
C HIS A 138 8.83 -1.24 1.38
N THR A 139 9.59 -0.96 0.33
CA THR A 139 10.63 -1.86 -0.19
C THR A 139 11.84 -1.09 -0.66
N ASP A 140 12.96 -1.79 -0.80
CA ASP A 140 14.18 -1.21 -1.36
C ASP A 140 14.06 -1.08 -2.89
N ARG A 141 14.45 0.07 -3.44
CA ARG A 141 14.41 0.34 -4.87
C ARG A 141 15.28 -0.63 -5.68
N LYS A 142 16.36 -1.17 -5.10
CA LYS A 142 17.23 -2.17 -5.73
C LYS A 142 16.52 -3.50 -5.95
N LEU A 143 15.61 -3.89 -5.04
CA LEU A 143 14.80 -5.10 -5.21
C LEU A 143 13.89 -4.99 -6.43
N LEU A 144 13.38 -3.78 -6.68
CA LEU A 144 12.56 -3.44 -7.83
C LEU A 144 13.38 -3.10 -9.08
N ARG A 145 14.72 -3.15 -9.02
CA ARG A 145 15.64 -2.73 -10.09
C ARG A 145 15.33 -1.33 -10.64
N LEU A 146 14.89 -0.42 -9.76
CA LEU A 146 14.57 0.96 -10.13
C LEU A 146 15.83 1.81 -10.25
N PHE A 147 15.77 2.81 -11.13
CA PHE A 147 16.82 3.82 -11.25
C PHE A 147 16.71 4.81 -10.08
N PRO A 148 17.82 5.14 -9.39
CA PRO A 148 17.77 6.03 -8.24
C PRO A 148 17.50 7.48 -8.65
N LEU A 149 16.47 8.11 -8.09
CA LEU A 149 16.26 9.56 -8.22
C LEU A 149 16.98 10.37 -7.14
N SER A 150 17.22 9.76 -5.99
CA SER A 150 17.93 10.32 -4.83
C SER A 150 19.15 9.47 -4.52
N ALA A 151 20.24 10.09 -4.05
CA ALA A 151 21.41 9.37 -3.56
C ALA A 151 21.25 8.90 -2.11
N HIS A 152 20.29 9.46 -1.38
CA HIS A 152 20.18 9.34 0.07
C HIS A 152 19.05 8.41 0.54
N THR A 153 18.03 8.15 -0.30
CA THR A 153 16.91 7.28 0.08
C THR A 153 16.75 6.07 -0.83
N ASP A 154 17.04 4.87 -0.31
CA ASP A 154 16.87 3.60 -1.05
C ASP A 154 15.44 3.01 -0.93
N VAL A 155 14.57 3.61 -0.11
CA VAL A 155 13.24 3.04 0.21
C VAL A 155 12.12 3.72 -0.60
N VAL A 156 11.27 2.90 -1.20
CA VAL A 156 10.08 3.33 -1.95
C VAL A 156 8.81 2.68 -1.39
N THR A 157 7.67 3.34 -1.59
CA THR A 157 6.35 2.78 -1.27
C THR A 157 5.72 2.28 -2.55
N PHE A 158 5.45 0.97 -2.63
CA PHE A 158 4.79 0.35 -3.79
C PHE A 158 3.42 -0.18 -3.36
N CYS A 159 2.37 0.30 -4.00
CA CYS A 159 1.01 -0.17 -3.82
C CYS A 159 0.53 -0.87 -5.09
N SER A 160 -0.23 -1.97 -4.95
CA SER A 160 -0.93 -2.64 -6.05
C SER A 160 -2.40 -2.87 -5.70
N CYS A 161 -3.23 -2.99 -6.74
CA CYS A 161 -4.65 -3.31 -6.62
C CYS A 161 -5.19 -3.89 -7.93
N ASN A 162 -6.33 -4.58 -7.84
CA ASN A 162 -7.03 -5.16 -8.99
C ASN A 162 -8.36 -4.44 -9.22
N GLY A 163 -8.78 -4.35 -10.48
CA GLY A 163 -10.02 -3.67 -10.89
C GLY A 163 -9.78 -2.36 -11.63
N ASP A 164 -10.83 -1.88 -12.29
CA ASP A 164 -10.79 -0.61 -13.02
C ASP A 164 -10.57 0.56 -12.07
N PHE A 165 -9.63 1.43 -12.43
CA PHE A 165 -9.27 2.68 -11.75
C PHE A 165 -8.87 2.54 -10.27
N CYS A 166 -8.59 1.32 -9.80
CA CYS A 166 -8.30 1.08 -8.38
C CYS A 166 -7.08 1.86 -7.86
N ASN A 167 -6.16 2.25 -8.75
CA ASN A 167 -5.03 3.11 -8.44
C ASN A 167 -5.38 4.60 -8.53
N GLU A 168 -6.58 5.01 -8.12
CA GLU A 168 -6.98 6.43 -8.03
C GLU A 168 -6.66 7.09 -6.68
N HIS A 169 -6.32 6.29 -5.67
CA HIS A 169 -6.26 6.77 -4.29
C HIS A 169 -5.20 7.86 -4.04
N ASP A 170 -5.51 8.82 -3.17
CA ASP A 170 -4.61 9.88 -2.71
C ASP A 170 -3.52 9.34 -1.78
N MET A 171 -2.26 9.53 -2.18
CA MET A 171 -1.11 9.01 -1.44
C MET A 171 -0.84 9.73 -0.11
N LEU A 172 -1.42 10.92 0.16
CA LEU A 172 -1.28 11.60 1.46
C LEU A 172 -1.87 10.77 2.59
N ARG A 173 -2.98 10.07 2.33
CA ARG A 173 -3.64 9.21 3.32
C ARG A 173 -2.79 7.99 3.63
N GLU A 174 -2.16 7.41 2.62
CA GLU A 174 -1.32 6.21 2.78
C GLU A 174 -0.07 6.50 3.60
N LEU A 175 0.67 7.56 3.26
CA LEU A 175 1.90 7.91 3.96
C LEU A 175 1.65 8.30 5.43
N ASN A 176 0.47 8.85 5.74
CA ASN A 176 0.09 9.19 7.11
C ASN A 176 -0.48 8.01 7.93
N SER A 177 -0.94 6.94 7.27
CA SER A 177 -1.64 5.83 7.93
C SER A 177 -0.75 4.99 8.86
N SER A 178 0.56 4.96 8.62
CA SER A 178 1.54 4.17 9.39
C SER A 178 1.61 4.53 10.89
N ASN A 179 1.15 5.72 11.31
CA ASN A 179 1.18 6.15 12.71
C ASN A 179 -0.06 5.73 13.54
N SER A 180 -1.14 5.23 12.91
CA SER A 180 -2.43 5.03 13.62
C SER A 180 -2.48 3.75 14.46
N LEU A 181 -1.84 2.65 14.04
CA LEU A 181 -1.95 1.35 14.72
C LEU A 181 -1.12 1.27 16.00
N ALA A 182 0.09 1.85 15.99
CA ALA A 182 0.94 1.92 17.17
C ALA A 182 0.28 2.75 18.29
N PHE A 183 -0.32 3.89 17.95
CA PHE A 183 -1.04 4.73 18.90
C PHE A 183 -2.27 4.02 19.50
N ARG A 184 -3.03 3.27 18.69
CA ARG A 184 -4.18 2.48 19.19
C ARG A 184 -3.76 1.35 20.13
N LEU A 185 -2.68 0.64 19.82
CA LEU A 185 -2.15 -0.41 20.69
C LEU A 185 -1.62 0.16 22.01
N VAL A 186 -0.89 1.27 21.96
CA VAL A 186 -0.41 1.97 23.17
C VAL A 186 -1.58 2.47 24.02
N LEU A 187 -2.60 3.07 23.41
CA LEU A 187 -3.79 3.54 24.12
C LEU A 187 -4.57 2.39 24.78
N HIS A 188 -4.74 1.26 24.08
CA HIS A 188 -5.37 0.07 24.65
C HIS A 188 -4.56 -0.51 25.82
N LEU A 189 -3.23 -0.53 25.72
CA LEU A 189 -2.36 -1.02 26.78
C LEU A 189 -2.44 -0.10 28.03
N LEU A 190 -2.46 1.22 27.83
CA LEU A 190 -2.60 2.20 28.91
C LEU A 190 -3.96 2.07 29.61
N LEU A 191 -5.05 1.92 28.86
CA LEU A 191 -6.39 1.70 29.43
C LEU A 191 -6.45 0.39 30.22
N PHE A 192 -5.81 -0.69 29.73
CA PHE A 192 -5.70 -1.97 30.44
C PHE A 192 -4.89 -1.89 31.75
N ILE A 193 -3.91 -0.98 31.84
CA ILE A 193 -3.09 -0.79 33.05
C ILE A 193 -3.79 0.11 34.09
N ILE A 194 -4.61 1.07 33.64
CA ILE A 194 -5.31 2.01 34.53
C ILE A 194 -6.59 1.40 35.13
N PHE A 195 -7.34 0.60 34.36
CA PHE A 195 -8.60 -0.01 34.83
C PHE A 195 -8.49 -0.98 36.02
N PRO A 196 -7.39 -1.73 36.26
CA PRO A 196 -7.28 -2.61 37.44
C PRO A 196 -6.82 -1.90 38.72
N ILE A 197 -6.54 -0.59 38.68
CA ILE A 197 -6.03 0.19 39.83
C ILE A 197 -7.11 1.10 40.47
N LEU A 198 -8.28 1.25 39.83
CA LEU A 198 -9.43 1.98 40.40
C LEU A 198 -10.51 1.05 40.97
#